data_AF-A0A495XMD1-F1
#
_entry.id   AF-A0A495XMD1-F1
#
_cell.length_a   1.000
_cell.length_b   1.000
_cell.length_c   1.000
_cell.angle_alpha   90.00
_cell.angle_beta   90.00
_cell.angle_gamma   90.00
#
_symmetry.space_group_name_H-M   'P 1'
#
loop_
_entity.id
_entity.type
_entity.pdbx_description
1 polymer ?
#
loop_
_entity_poly.entity_id
_entity_poly.type
_entity_poly.pdbx_seq_one_letter_code
_entity_poly.pdbx_strand_id
1 'polypeptide(L)'
;MAINIGSQHAGVINNAEGNQTVHIGNATYNALVDRVREEVRNVPLPPAVRAEVDAELDAVGGDPSQAVGRVGRVVGLLRSAGALAGAGGGLASALSALIGSFGALGEPLAAMLP
;
A
#
# COMPACT_ATOMS: atom_id res chain seq x y z
N MET A 1 -19.54 -23.84 -30.69
CA MET A 1 -18.85 -24.04 -29.40
C MET A 1 -19.17 -22.84 -28.52
N ALA A 2 -19.89 -23.04 -27.41
CA ALA A 2 -20.32 -21.94 -26.54
C ALA A 2 -19.35 -21.81 -25.37
N ILE A 3 -18.72 -20.64 -25.22
CA ILE A 3 -17.88 -20.32 -24.07
C ILE A 3 -18.75 -19.52 -23.11
N ASN A 4 -19.14 -20.13 -21.99
CA ASN A 4 -19.75 -19.45 -20.87
C ASN A 4 -18.67 -18.63 -20.15
N ILE A 5 -18.62 -17.33 -20.43
CA ILE A 5 -17.82 -16.38 -19.65
C ILE A 5 -18.72 -15.84 -18.53
N GLY A 6 -18.56 -16.39 -17.32
CA GLY A 6 -19.16 -15.81 -16.11
C GLY A 6 -18.62 -14.41 -15.82
N SER A 7 -19.46 -13.59 -15.18
CA SER A 7 -19.30 -12.17 -14.84
C SER A 7 -17.86 -11.66 -14.74
N GLN A 8 -17.42 -10.89 -15.75
CA GLN A 8 -16.17 -10.14 -15.70
C GLN A 8 -16.43 -8.77 -15.08
N HIS A 9 -15.99 -8.57 -13.84
CA HIS A 9 -15.98 -7.26 -13.20
C HIS A 9 -14.87 -6.41 -13.84
N ALA A 10 -15.26 -5.56 -14.78
CA ALA A 10 -14.38 -4.59 -15.41
C ALA A 10 -14.03 -3.48 -14.41
N GLY A 11 -12.74 -3.20 -14.26
CA GLY A 11 -12.32 -1.96 -13.63
C GLY A 11 -10.89 -1.97 -13.14
N VAL A 12 -9.91 -1.81 -14.05
CA VAL A 12 -8.77 -0.91 -13.85
C VAL A 12 -8.24 -0.48 -15.22
N ILE A 13 -8.23 0.82 -15.47
CA ILE A 13 -7.34 1.47 -16.43
C ILE A 13 -6.69 2.63 -15.69
N ASN A 14 -5.35 2.69 -15.65
CA ASN A 14 -4.58 3.79 -16.25
C ASN A 14 -3.08 3.51 -16.25
N ASN A 15 -2.44 4.08 -17.26
CA ASN A 15 -1.23 3.64 -17.95
C ASN A 15 -0.26 4.83 -18.06
N ALA A 16 1.02 4.63 -17.76
CA ALA A 16 2.17 5.38 -18.32
C ALA A 16 3.46 4.62 -17.93
N GLU A 17 4.29 4.23 -18.91
CA GLU A 17 5.55 3.46 -18.75
C GLU A 17 5.42 1.92 -18.63
N GLY A 18 4.78 1.29 -19.62
CA GLY A 18 5.48 0.25 -20.41
C GLY A 18 5.80 -1.13 -19.82
N ASN A 19 5.49 -1.45 -18.56
CA ASN A 19 5.64 -2.80 -18.00
C ASN A 19 4.39 -3.20 -17.19
N GLN A 20 3.41 -3.85 -17.83
CA GLN A 20 2.23 -4.37 -17.12
C GLN A 20 2.34 -5.86 -16.82
N THR A 21 2.42 -6.20 -15.54
CA THR A 21 2.00 -7.50 -15.00
C THR A 21 0.53 -7.40 -14.63
N VAL A 22 -0.33 -8.14 -15.33
CA VAL A 22 -1.77 -8.24 -15.03
C VAL A 22 -1.95 -9.21 -13.87
N HIS A 23 -2.41 -8.75 -12.71
CA HIS A 23 -2.83 -9.63 -11.61
C HIS A 23 -4.35 -9.57 -11.44
N ILE A 24 -5.02 -10.55 -12.04
CA ILE A 24 -6.39 -10.92 -11.65
C ILE A 24 -6.27 -11.87 -10.46
N GLY A 25 -6.58 -11.37 -9.27
CA GLY A 25 -6.56 -12.14 -8.02
C GLY A 25 -5.36 -11.83 -7.13
N ASN A 26 -5.65 -11.42 -5.89
CA ASN A 26 -4.74 -11.15 -4.77
C ASN A 26 -3.41 -10.49 -5.15
N ALA A 27 -3.34 -9.15 -5.02
CA ALA A 27 -2.07 -8.44 -5.07
C ALA A 27 -1.08 -9.13 -4.12
N THR A 28 0.09 -9.51 -4.65
CA THR A 28 1.15 -10.08 -3.83
C THR A 28 1.61 -9.04 -2.81
N TYR A 29 2.13 -9.50 -1.68
CA TYR A 29 2.63 -8.63 -0.62
C TYR A 29 3.54 -7.50 -1.14
N ASN A 30 4.48 -7.84 -2.03
CA ASN A 30 5.38 -6.85 -2.64
C ASN A 30 4.64 -5.81 -3.51
N ALA A 31 3.61 -6.23 -4.26
CA ALA A 31 2.79 -5.29 -5.04
C ALA A 31 2.01 -4.31 -4.15
N LEU A 32 1.58 -4.74 -2.97
CA LEU A 32 0.94 -3.86 -1.97
C LEU A 32 1.94 -2.85 -1.38
N VAL A 33 3.17 -3.29 -1.12
CA VAL A 33 4.26 -2.40 -0.66
C VAL A 33 4.60 -1.36 -1.73
N ASP A 34 4.75 -1.78 -2.99
CA ASP A 34 5.01 -0.87 -4.11
C ASP A 34 3.87 0.13 -4.31
N ARG A 35 2.62 -0.32 -4.14
CA ARG A 35 1.47 0.59 -4.20
C ARG A 35 1.50 1.65 -3.10
N VAL A 36 1.86 1.29 -1.88
CA VAL A 36 2.02 2.27 -0.78
C VAL A 36 3.15 3.25 -1.09
N ARG A 37 4.27 2.81 -1.67
CA ARG A 37 5.36 3.69 -2.09
C ARG A 37 4.91 4.71 -3.14
N GLU A 38 4.15 4.28 -4.14
CA GLU A 38 3.59 5.18 -5.15
C GLU A 38 2.72 6.28 -4.53
N GLU A 39 1.80 5.89 -3.64
CA GLU A 39 0.91 6.85 -2.98
C GLU A 39 1.71 7.83 -2.11
N VAL A 40 2.70 7.34 -1.33
CA VAL A 40 3.58 8.18 -0.48
C VAL A 40 4.43 9.15 -1.31
N ARG A 41 4.85 8.79 -2.52
CA ARG A 41 5.59 9.71 -3.41
C ARG A 41 4.77 10.96 -3.76
N ASN A 42 3.46 10.82 -3.86
CA ASN A 42 2.55 11.93 -4.17
C ASN A 42 2.18 12.79 -2.95
N VAL A 43 2.55 12.37 -1.74
CA VAL A 43 2.26 13.13 -0.52
C VAL A 43 3.37 14.12 -0.23
N PRO A 44 3.06 15.41 0.01
CA PRO A 44 4.05 16.36 0.50
C PRO A 44 4.48 15.99 1.92
N LEU A 45 5.71 15.50 2.05
CA LEU A 45 6.35 15.13 3.33
C LEU A 45 7.62 15.97 3.54
N PRO A 46 7.94 16.35 4.80
CA PRO A 46 9.25 16.88 5.14
C PRO A 46 10.36 15.93 4.68
N PRO A 47 11.51 16.41 4.17
CA PRO A 47 12.56 15.56 3.62
C PRO A 47 13.07 14.48 4.59
N ALA A 48 13.19 14.81 5.89
CA ALA A 48 13.59 13.85 6.92
C ALA A 48 12.55 12.72 7.09
N VAL A 49 11.26 13.07 7.16
CA VAL A 49 10.17 12.09 7.28
C VAL A 49 10.08 11.22 6.02
N ARG A 50 10.29 11.80 4.84
CA ARG A 50 10.32 11.03 3.59
C ARG A 50 11.41 9.97 3.60
N ALA A 51 12.64 10.35 3.96
CA ALA A 51 13.76 9.41 4.03
C ALA A 51 13.50 8.26 5.00
N GLU A 52 12.88 8.54 6.16
CA GLU A 52 12.51 7.50 7.13
C GLU A 52 11.39 6.58 6.62
N VAL A 53 10.35 7.14 5.98
CA VAL A 53 9.27 6.34 5.38
C VAL A 53 9.80 5.44 4.26
N ASP A 54 10.65 5.97 3.37
CA ASP A 54 11.24 5.21 2.28
C ASP A 54 12.14 4.08 2.82
N ALA A 55 12.95 4.34 3.84
CA ALA A 55 13.79 3.32 4.48
C ALA A 55 12.97 2.20 5.14
N GLU A 56 11.85 2.54 5.80
CA GLU A 56 10.97 1.52 6.38
C GLU A 56 10.24 0.73 5.29
N LEU A 57 9.77 1.36 4.21
CA LEU A 57 9.14 0.67 3.08
C LEU A 57 10.14 -0.23 2.32
N ASP A 58 11.42 0.13 2.26
CA ASP A 58 12.50 -0.73 1.74
C ASP A 58 12.73 -1.96 2.63
N ALA A 59 12.75 -1.77 3.95
CA ALA A 59 12.91 -2.89 4.88
C ALA A 59 11.69 -3.83 4.92
N VAL A 60 10.49 -3.31 4.69
CA VAL A 60 9.23 -4.07 4.57
C VAL A 60 9.29 -5.06 3.40
N GLY A 61 9.86 -4.66 2.25
CA GLY A 61 10.01 -5.55 1.09
C GLY A 61 11.04 -6.68 1.25
N GLY A 62 11.91 -6.61 2.27
CA GLY A 62 13.00 -7.57 2.49
C GLY A 62 12.70 -8.68 3.51
N ASP A 63 11.97 -8.38 4.59
CA ASP A 63 11.70 -9.34 5.67
C ASP A 63 10.22 -9.29 6.13
N PRO A 64 9.39 -10.28 5.69
CA PRO A 64 7.98 -10.38 6.06
C PRO A 64 7.72 -10.52 7.56
N SER A 65 8.69 -11.03 8.33
CA SER A 65 8.49 -11.28 9.76
C SER A 65 8.59 -10.02 10.61
N GLN A 66 9.22 -8.96 10.09
CA GLN A 66 9.25 -7.63 10.71
C GLN A 66 8.28 -6.63 10.07
N ALA A 67 7.60 -7.04 9.01
CA ALA A 67 6.75 -6.19 8.19
C ALA A 67 5.68 -5.44 8.98
N VAL A 68 4.97 -6.12 9.89
CA VAL A 68 3.88 -5.51 10.68
C VAL A 68 4.37 -4.33 11.51
N GLY A 69 5.48 -4.50 12.23
CA GLY A 69 6.06 -3.43 13.06
C GLY A 69 6.57 -2.26 12.22
N ARG A 70 7.13 -2.54 11.04
CA ARG A 70 7.62 -1.51 10.11
C ARG A 70 6.49 -0.73 9.45
N VAL A 71 5.43 -1.41 9.01
CA VAL A 71 4.22 -0.75 8.49
C VAL A 71 3.59 0.12 9.58
N GLY A 72 3.58 -0.32 10.84
CA GLY A 72 3.16 0.52 11.96
C GLY A 72 3.99 1.80 12.14
N ARG A 73 5.32 1.71 11.95
CA ARG A 73 6.19 2.91 11.97
C ARG A 73 5.89 3.85 10.80
N VAL A 74 5.67 3.32 9.59
CA VAL A 74 5.26 4.12 8.42
C VAL A 74 3.94 4.85 8.70
N VAL A 75 2.92 4.16 9.22
CA VAL A 75 1.63 4.79 9.58
C VAL A 75 1.83 5.86 10.65
N GLY A 76 2.67 5.62 11.65
CA GLY A 76 3.02 6.60 12.69
C GLY A 76 3.70 7.86 12.15
N LEU A 77 4.70 7.70 11.28
CA LEU A 77 5.41 8.80 10.63
C LEU A 77 4.45 9.64 9.78
N LEU A 78 3.65 8.99 8.92
CA LEU A 78 2.66 9.67 8.08
C LEU A 78 1.61 10.41 8.91
N ARG A 79 1.19 9.83 10.05
CA ARG A 79 0.27 10.50 10.99
C ARG A 79 0.91 11.72 11.64
N SER A 80 2.15 11.61 12.13
CA SER A 80 2.86 12.72 12.78
C SER A 80 3.12 13.89 11.83
N ALA A 81 3.31 13.60 10.53
CA ALA A 81 3.48 14.61 9.50
C ALA A 81 2.15 15.21 9.00
N GLY A 82 1.00 14.75 9.51
CA GLY A 82 -0.32 15.15 9.01
C GLY A 82 -0.61 14.66 7.59
N ALA A 83 0.24 13.78 7.05
CA ALA A 83 0.17 13.29 5.68
C ALA A 83 -1.07 12.44 5.43
N LEU A 84 -1.55 11.68 6.42
CA LEU A 84 -2.78 10.90 6.30
C LEU A 84 -4.04 11.76 6.08
N ALA A 85 -4.05 13.01 6.57
CA ALA A 85 -5.15 13.94 6.35
C ALA A 85 -5.10 14.60 4.96
N GLY A 86 -3.90 14.73 4.38
CA GLY A 86 -3.68 15.38 3.07
C GLY A 86 -3.59 14.43 1.88
N ALA A 87 -3.31 13.14 2.10
CA ALA A 87 -3.01 12.16 1.05
C ALA A 87 -4.24 11.65 0.27
N GLY A 88 -5.46 12.05 0.64
CA GLY A 88 -6.68 11.58 0.01
C GLY A 88 -6.95 10.07 0.24
N GLY A 89 -7.99 9.54 -0.41
CA GLY A 89 -8.42 8.16 -0.23
C GLY A 89 -7.48 7.09 -0.80
N GLY A 90 -6.58 7.47 -1.72
CA GLY A 90 -5.65 6.54 -2.38
C GLY A 90 -4.66 5.91 -1.41
N LEU A 91 -3.97 6.73 -0.62
CA LEU A 91 -3.02 6.25 0.38
C LEU A 91 -3.68 5.42 1.48
N ALA A 92 -4.85 5.87 1.98
CA ALA A 92 -5.58 5.14 3.01
C ALA A 92 -6.02 3.75 2.53
N SER A 93 -6.47 3.65 1.27
CA SER A 93 -6.83 2.39 0.63
C SER A 93 -5.62 1.47 0.45
N ALA A 94 -4.49 2.01 -0.04
CA ALA A 94 -3.26 1.25 -0.21
C ALA A 94 -2.72 0.70 1.12
N LEU A 95 -2.70 1.53 2.18
CA LEU A 95 -2.32 1.11 3.53
C LEU A 95 -3.28 0.05 4.09
N SER A 96 -4.59 0.20 3.88
CA SER A 96 -5.59 -0.78 4.32
C SER A 96 -5.39 -2.13 3.63
N ALA A 97 -5.11 -2.13 2.32
CA ALA A 97 -4.86 -3.36 1.57
C ALA A 97 -3.57 -4.05 2.04
N LEU A 98 -2.49 -3.28 2.27
CA LEU A 98 -1.25 -3.82 2.85
C LEU A 98 -1.46 -4.37 4.26
N ILE A 99 -2.18 -3.64 5.12
CA ILE A 99 -2.48 -4.08 6.50
C ILE A 99 -3.34 -5.35 6.48
N GLY A 100 -4.34 -5.41 5.60
CA GLY A 100 -5.20 -6.58 5.44
C GLY A 100 -4.45 -7.84 4.99
N SER A 101 -3.33 -7.69 4.28
CA SER A 101 -2.47 -8.82 3.89
C SER A 101 -1.82 -9.52 5.09
N PHE A 102 -1.72 -8.85 6.25
CA PHE A 102 -1.25 -9.45 7.50
C PHE A 102 -2.33 -10.23 8.27
N GLY A 103 -3.58 -10.23 7.81
CA GLY A 103 -4.70 -10.85 8.51
C GLY A 103 -4.87 -10.31 9.93
N ALA A 104 -5.02 -11.20 10.91
CA ALA A 104 -5.24 -10.82 12.32
C ALA A 104 -4.09 -10.00 12.92
N LEU A 105 -2.87 -10.11 12.40
CA LEU A 105 -1.72 -9.31 12.87
C LEU A 105 -1.82 -7.83 12.46
N GLY A 106 -2.65 -7.52 11.46
CA GLY A 106 -2.89 -6.17 10.96
C GLY A 106 -3.98 -5.39 11.71
N GLU A 107 -4.84 -6.04 12.50
CA GLU A 107 -5.95 -5.38 13.22
C GLU A 107 -5.54 -4.16 14.06
N PRO A 108 -4.48 -4.22 14.90
CA PRO A 108 -4.06 -3.03 15.66
C PRO A 108 -3.56 -1.89 14.76
N LEU A 109 -3.05 -2.20 13.56
CA LEU A 109 -2.63 -1.18 12.59
C LEU A 109 -3.82 -0.57 11.86
N ALA A 110 -4.86 -1.36 11.58
CA ALA A 110 -6.10 -0.87 10.99
C ALA A 110 -6.77 0.18 11.87
N ALA A 111 -6.70 0.01 13.20
CA ALA A 111 -7.19 1.00 14.17
C ALA A 111 -6.38 2.31 14.22
N MET A 112 -5.20 2.36 13.57
CA MET A 112 -4.38 3.58 13.49
C MET A 112 -4.67 4.41 12.23
N LEU A 113 -5.41 3.86 11.26
CA LEU A 113 -5.89 4.58 10.09
C LEU A 113 -7.12 5.44 10.45
N PRO A 114 -7.30 6.60 9.78
CA PRO A 114 -8.45 7.48 10.00
C PRO A 114 -9.78 6.90 9.51
#